data_AF-A0A945H0L5-F1
#
_entry.id   AF-A0A945H0L5-F1
#
_cell.length_a   1.000
_cell.length_b   1.000
_cell.length_c   1.000
_cell.angle_alpha   90.00
_cell.angle_beta   90.00
_cell.angle_gamma   90.00
#
_symmetry.space_group_name_H-M   'P 1'
#
loop_
_entity.id
_entity.type
_entity.pdbx_description
1 polymer ?
#
loop_
_entity_poly.entity_id
_entity_poly.type
_entity_poly.pdbx_seq_one_letter_code
_entity_poly.pdbx_strand_id
1 'polypeptide(L)'
;MPRKLDYPLTTIEKALLSANIAYGLGNTFTKEKFALKLNKKISGYFNTLVASITKFDLLKTKKNQIIITDLMKNIRLSYSEEEKKKYLQESFLKVPLYKKLWRNYETKKIPIEILEKILVKEYDVPSTIATKVKNNFLADLKFLNLHTSLGPQNIPSPTPEKNQKNHEPPNTTYSVHITGPNLNLEMEIKTPDDLKIVEMVLEKIRLNPSSTQI
;
A
#
# COMPACT_ATOMS: atom_id res chain seq x y z
N MET A 1 11.19 -7.12 -25.90
CA MET A 1 11.06 -5.82 -25.19
C MET A 1 10.66 -6.11 -23.75
N PRO A 2 11.28 -5.50 -22.72
CA PRO A 2 10.81 -5.69 -21.35
C PRO A 2 9.37 -5.17 -21.23
N ARG A 3 8.46 -5.97 -20.68
CA ARG A 3 7.05 -5.56 -20.50
C ARG A 3 7.02 -4.31 -19.63
N LYS A 4 6.36 -3.26 -20.11
CA LYS A 4 6.08 -2.08 -19.29
C LYS A 4 5.15 -2.52 -18.16
N LEU A 5 5.62 -2.43 -16.92
CA LEU A 5 4.79 -2.74 -15.76
C LEU A 5 3.64 -1.74 -15.68
N ASP A 6 2.42 -2.22 -15.48
CA ASP A 6 1.21 -1.39 -15.40
C ASP A 6 0.82 -1.03 -13.94
N TYR A 7 1.72 -1.31 -13.00
CA TYR A 7 1.52 -1.13 -11.56
C TYR A 7 2.79 -0.65 -10.83
N PRO A 8 2.65 0.09 -9.73
CA PRO A 8 3.77 0.55 -8.91
C PRO A 8 4.30 -0.56 -8.00
N LEU A 9 5.58 -0.49 -7.67
CA LEU A 9 6.25 -1.38 -6.70
C LEU A 9 6.56 -0.64 -5.38
N THR A 10 5.85 0.46 -5.14
CA THR A 10 5.81 1.26 -3.91
C THR A 10 4.40 1.80 -3.72
N THR A 11 4.08 2.31 -2.53
CA THR A 11 2.81 2.99 -2.24
C THR A 11 2.80 4.44 -2.74
N ILE A 12 1.62 5.01 -2.95
CA ILE A 12 1.43 6.42 -3.31
C ILE A 12 2.00 7.35 -2.24
N GLU A 13 1.89 7.00 -0.97
CA GLU A 13 2.48 7.74 0.15
C GLU A 13 4.01 7.87 0.02
N LYS A 14 4.70 6.75 -0.20
CA LYS A 14 6.17 6.73 -0.40
C LYS A 14 6.57 7.42 -1.69
N ALA A 15 5.77 7.27 -2.75
CA ALA A 15 5.99 7.96 -4.01
C ALA A 15 5.86 9.47 -3.86
N LEU A 16 4.82 9.94 -3.15
CA LEU A 16 4.56 11.35 -2.87
C LEU A 16 5.68 11.95 -2.01
N LEU A 17 6.12 11.28 -0.95
CA LEU A 17 7.26 11.71 -0.14
C LEU A 17 8.50 11.93 -1.00
N SER A 18 8.80 10.96 -1.87
CA SER A 18 9.95 11.04 -2.78
C SER A 18 9.80 12.15 -3.82
N ALA A 19 8.59 12.33 -4.37
CA ALA A 19 8.29 13.37 -5.35
C ALA A 19 8.36 14.78 -4.72
N ASN A 20 7.94 14.94 -3.46
CA ASN A 20 8.08 16.19 -2.71
C ASN A 20 9.56 16.60 -2.55
N ILE A 21 10.44 15.64 -2.25
CA ILE A 21 11.89 15.89 -2.20
C ILE A 21 12.41 16.30 -3.58
N ALA A 22 11.91 15.66 -4.64
CA ALA A 22 12.26 15.97 -6.03
C ALA A 22 11.80 17.37 -6.46
N TYR A 23 10.63 17.82 -5.99
CA TYR A 23 10.04 19.12 -6.32
C TYR A 23 11.00 20.29 -5.99
N GLY A 24 11.77 20.16 -4.90
CA GLY A 24 12.79 21.15 -4.52
C GLY A 24 14.00 21.23 -5.45
N LEU A 25 14.10 20.39 -6.48
CA LEU A 25 15.16 20.44 -7.51
C LEU A 25 14.77 21.29 -8.73
N GLY A 26 13.55 21.82 -8.77
CA GLY A 26 12.98 22.55 -9.90
C GLY A 26 12.15 21.67 -10.84
N ASN A 27 11.60 22.27 -11.90
CA ASN A 27 10.65 21.60 -12.80
C ASN A 27 11.29 20.46 -13.62
N THR A 28 12.59 20.50 -13.85
CA THR A 28 13.32 19.49 -14.63
C THR A 28 14.71 19.28 -14.07
N PHE A 29 15.09 18.02 -13.85
CA PHE A 29 16.36 17.63 -13.25
C PHE A 29 16.80 16.25 -13.74
N THR A 30 18.02 15.84 -13.44
CA THR A 30 18.55 14.53 -13.86
C THR A 30 18.32 13.45 -12.80
N LYS A 31 18.43 12.18 -13.20
CA LYS A 31 18.35 11.04 -12.27
C LYS A 31 19.42 11.11 -11.19
N GLU A 32 20.62 11.59 -11.52
CA GLU A 32 21.75 11.73 -10.60
C GLU A 32 21.44 12.75 -9.52
N LYS A 33 20.93 13.94 -9.90
CA LYS A 33 20.51 14.96 -8.94
C LYS A 33 19.41 14.45 -8.02
N PHE A 34 18.45 13.68 -8.55
CA PHE A 34 17.38 13.12 -7.73
C PHE A 34 17.89 12.05 -6.74
N ALA A 35 18.74 11.13 -7.21
CA ALA A 35 19.35 10.12 -6.36
C ALA A 35 20.17 10.77 -5.22
N LEU A 36 20.99 11.77 -5.56
CA LEU A 36 21.76 12.54 -4.58
C LEU A 36 20.85 13.23 -3.55
N LYS A 37 19.76 13.87 -3.99
CA LYS A 37 18.81 14.56 -3.10
C LYS A 37 18.08 13.60 -2.16
N LEU A 38 17.84 12.36 -2.58
CA LEU A 38 17.27 11.29 -1.75
C LEU A 38 18.30 10.62 -0.83
N ASN A 39 19.58 11.03 -0.89
CA ASN A 39 20.70 10.34 -0.26
C ASN A 39 20.77 8.84 -0.66
N LYS A 40 20.61 8.57 -1.97
CA LYS A 40 20.62 7.22 -2.55
C LYS A 40 21.56 7.15 -3.75
N LYS A 41 22.03 5.94 -4.06
CA LYS A 41 22.72 5.63 -5.31
C LYS A 41 21.72 5.24 -6.40
N ILE A 42 22.04 5.57 -7.65
CA ILE A 42 21.33 5.02 -8.81
C ILE A 42 21.50 3.50 -8.79
N SER A 43 20.39 2.79 -8.62
CA SER A 43 20.33 1.34 -8.38
C SER A 43 19.03 0.78 -8.96
N GLY A 44 18.89 -0.54 -9.00
CA GLY A 44 17.63 -1.19 -9.39
C GLY A 44 16.45 -0.73 -8.53
N TYR A 45 16.67 -0.58 -7.21
CA TYR A 45 15.69 -0.02 -6.29
C TYR A 45 15.31 1.42 -6.63
N PHE A 46 16.30 2.30 -6.84
CA PHE A 46 16.05 3.70 -7.21
C PHE A 46 15.28 3.81 -8.53
N ASN A 47 15.69 3.05 -9.56
CA ASN A 47 14.99 3.04 -10.84
C ASN A 47 13.55 2.51 -10.70
N THR A 48 13.33 1.52 -9.83
CA THR A 48 11.99 1.01 -9.51
C THR A 48 11.13 2.04 -8.79
N LEU A 49 11.72 2.80 -7.86
CA LEU A 49 11.06 3.92 -7.19
C LEU A 49 10.65 4.99 -8.20
N VAL A 50 11.58 5.48 -9.03
CA VAL A 50 11.28 6.46 -10.10
C VAL A 50 10.17 5.93 -11.01
N ALA A 51 10.28 4.69 -11.48
CA ALA A 51 9.28 4.08 -12.35
C ALA A 51 7.91 3.89 -11.67
N SER A 52 7.84 3.84 -10.34
CA SER A 52 6.57 3.78 -9.61
C SER A 52 5.98 5.17 -9.46
N ILE A 53 6.80 6.18 -9.13
CA ILE A 53 6.39 7.58 -9.06
C ILE A 53 5.82 8.06 -10.41
N THR A 54 6.41 7.61 -11.53
CA THR A 54 5.89 7.94 -12.86
C THR A 54 4.53 7.32 -13.17
N LYS A 55 4.19 6.18 -12.57
CA LYS A 55 2.87 5.54 -12.79
C LYS A 55 1.75 6.28 -12.06
N PHE A 56 2.08 6.89 -10.93
CA PHE A 56 1.22 7.83 -10.22
C PHE A 56 1.15 9.22 -10.91
N ASP A 57 1.83 9.41 -12.05
CA ASP A 57 1.90 10.67 -12.78
C ASP A 57 2.37 11.84 -11.88
N LEU A 58 3.24 11.58 -10.91
CA LEU A 58 3.87 12.63 -10.08
C LEU A 58 5.18 13.13 -10.71
N LEU A 59 5.82 12.28 -11.52
CA LEU A 59 7.00 12.58 -12.30
C LEU A 59 6.83 12.02 -13.72
N LYS A 60 7.52 12.58 -14.70
CA LYS A 60 7.70 12.01 -16.04
C LYS A 60 9.17 11.82 -16.31
N THR A 61 9.52 10.76 -17.04
CA THR A 61 10.88 10.52 -17.50
C THR A 61 10.96 10.73 -19.02
N LYS A 62 11.92 11.54 -19.47
CA LYS A 62 12.21 11.76 -20.89
C LYS A 62 13.72 11.70 -21.09
N LYS A 63 14.21 10.69 -21.81
CA LYS A 63 15.65 10.41 -21.94
C LYS A 63 16.31 10.32 -20.54
N ASN A 64 17.28 11.18 -20.22
CA ASN A 64 17.93 11.25 -18.92
C ASN A 64 17.35 12.31 -17.96
N GLN A 65 16.21 12.91 -18.30
CA GLN A 65 15.57 13.95 -17.50
C GLN A 65 14.33 13.41 -16.79
N ILE A 66 14.13 13.90 -15.58
CA ILE A 66 12.93 13.78 -14.78
C ILE A 66 12.25 15.15 -14.78
N ILE A 67 10.94 15.14 -15.03
CA ILE A 67 10.11 16.33 -15.14
C ILE A 67 9.01 16.24 -14.08
N ILE A 68 8.79 17.31 -13.32
CA ILE A 68 7.64 17.44 -12.41
C ILE A 68 6.37 17.58 -13.26
N THR A 69 5.36 16.77 -12.98
CA THR A 69 4.08 16.83 -13.70
C THR A 69 3.19 17.95 -13.18
N ASP A 70 2.20 18.37 -13.96
CA ASP A 70 1.21 19.34 -13.49
C ASP A 70 0.37 18.79 -12.34
N LEU A 71 0.08 17.48 -12.35
CA LEU A 71 -0.61 16.83 -11.23
C LEU A 71 0.18 16.97 -9.92
N MET A 72 1.51 16.81 -9.94
CA MET A 72 2.35 17.03 -8.77
C MET A 72 2.37 18.50 -8.32
N LYS A 73 2.39 19.45 -9.27
CA LYS A 73 2.28 20.88 -8.95
C LYS A 73 0.95 21.18 -8.27
N ASN A 74 -0.15 20.66 -8.79
CA ASN A 74 -1.48 20.85 -8.22
C ASN A 74 -1.57 20.26 -6.80
N ILE A 75 -0.99 19.08 -6.56
CA ILE A 75 -0.87 18.49 -5.21
C ILE A 75 -0.09 19.40 -4.26
N ARG A 76 1.00 20.03 -4.72
CA ARG A 76 1.84 20.93 -3.90
C ARG A 76 1.19 22.29 -3.64
N LEU A 77 0.39 22.78 -4.58
CA LEU A 77 -0.24 24.09 -4.56
C LEU A 77 -1.68 24.04 -4.07
N SER A 78 -2.17 22.88 -3.62
CA SER A 78 -3.52 22.71 -3.10
C SER A 78 -3.75 23.63 -1.90
N TYR A 79 -4.90 24.30 -1.88
CA TYR A 79 -5.27 25.25 -0.83
C TYR A 79 -5.86 24.55 0.40
N SER A 80 -6.40 23.33 0.23
CA SER A 80 -6.94 22.51 1.31
C SER A 80 -6.52 21.04 1.20
N GLU A 81 -6.64 20.30 2.31
CA GLU A 81 -6.36 18.87 2.32
C GLU A 81 -7.39 18.06 1.50
N GLU A 82 -8.63 18.53 1.38
CA GLU A 82 -9.66 17.93 0.51
C GLU A 82 -9.29 18.09 -0.97
N GLU A 83 -8.81 19.27 -1.38
CA GLU A 83 -8.37 19.51 -2.75
C GLU A 83 -7.16 18.62 -3.09
N LYS A 84 -6.17 18.58 -2.20
CA LYS A 84 -5.01 17.71 -2.31
C LYS A 84 -5.41 16.24 -2.42
N LYS A 85 -6.38 15.80 -1.61
CA LYS A 85 -6.94 14.45 -1.66
C LYS A 85 -7.54 14.13 -3.03
N LYS A 86 -8.26 15.06 -3.67
CA LYS A 86 -8.79 14.86 -5.03
C LYS A 86 -7.68 14.62 -6.05
N TYR A 87 -6.61 15.41 -6.03
CA TYR A 87 -5.48 15.19 -6.94
C TYR A 87 -4.73 13.87 -6.65
N LEU A 88 -4.63 13.45 -5.39
CA LEU A 88 -4.05 12.16 -5.04
C LEU A 88 -4.94 10.98 -5.48
N GLN A 89 -6.26 11.12 -5.44
CA GLN A 89 -7.19 10.15 -6.02
C GLN A 89 -7.08 10.09 -7.54
N GLU A 90 -6.92 11.24 -8.22
CA GLU A 90 -6.62 11.26 -9.65
C GLU A 90 -5.32 10.51 -9.95
N SER A 91 -4.25 10.81 -9.20
CA SER A 91 -2.94 10.15 -9.30
C SER A 91 -3.03 8.63 -9.13
N PHE A 92 -3.82 8.16 -8.17
CA PHE A 92 -4.11 6.73 -7.98
C PHE A 92 -4.77 6.10 -9.22
N LEU A 93 -5.75 6.79 -9.82
CA LEU A 93 -6.45 6.31 -11.01
C LEU A 93 -5.66 6.48 -12.32
N LYS A 94 -4.51 7.17 -12.33
CA LYS A 94 -3.56 7.16 -13.46
C LYS A 94 -2.85 5.80 -13.59
N VAL A 95 -2.72 5.04 -12.50
CA VAL A 95 -2.14 3.70 -12.53
C VAL A 95 -3.09 2.76 -13.27
N PRO A 96 -2.71 2.17 -14.43
CA PRO A 96 -3.64 1.38 -15.23
C PRO A 96 -4.24 0.18 -14.49
N LEU A 97 -3.43 -0.54 -13.70
CA LEU A 97 -3.93 -1.65 -12.88
C LEU A 97 -4.96 -1.15 -11.85
N TYR A 98 -4.64 -0.09 -11.11
CA TYR A 98 -5.52 0.41 -10.05
C TYR A 98 -6.83 0.93 -10.62
N LYS A 99 -6.80 1.62 -11.76
CA LYS A 99 -8.01 2.03 -12.47
C LYS A 99 -8.93 0.85 -12.80
N LYS A 100 -8.36 -0.26 -13.29
CA LYS A 100 -9.11 -1.48 -13.60
C LYS A 100 -9.68 -2.13 -12.34
N LEU A 101 -8.89 -2.24 -11.28
CA LEU A 101 -9.33 -2.81 -9.99
C LEU A 101 -10.43 -1.95 -9.36
N TRP A 102 -10.23 -0.62 -9.31
CA TRP A 102 -11.20 0.31 -8.75
C TRP A 102 -12.53 0.22 -9.50
N ARG A 103 -12.54 0.24 -10.83
CA ARG A 103 -13.77 0.06 -11.63
C ARG A 103 -14.51 -1.25 -11.31
N ASN A 104 -13.79 -2.31 -10.96
CA ASN A 104 -14.39 -3.61 -10.68
C ASN A 104 -14.95 -3.72 -9.25
N TYR A 105 -14.37 -2.97 -8.30
CA TYR A 105 -14.65 -3.12 -6.88
C TYR A 105 -15.16 -1.85 -6.18
N GLU A 106 -15.30 -0.71 -6.84
CA GLU A 106 -15.76 0.53 -6.21
C GLU A 106 -17.15 0.42 -5.58
N THR A 107 -17.99 -0.49 -6.09
CA THR A 107 -19.32 -0.82 -5.56
C THR A 107 -19.40 -2.22 -4.94
N LYS A 108 -18.30 -2.98 -4.89
CA LYS A 108 -18.28 -4.39 -4.45
C LYS A 108 -17.26 -4.61 -3.34
N LYS A 109 -17.35 -5.74 -2.66
CA LYS A 109 -16.31 -6.14 -1.72
C LYS A 109 -15.03 -6.53 -2.48
N ILE A 110 -13.88 -6.00 -2.04
CA ILE A 110 -12.59 -6.49 -2.54
C ILE A 110 -12.32 -7.86 -1.89
N PRO A 111 -12.11 -8.92 -2.68
CA PRO A 111 -11.88 -10.25 -2.14
C PRO A 111 -10.41 -10.43 -1.74
N ILE A 112 -10.02 -9.87 -0.59
CA ILE A 112 -8.61 -9.75 -0.14
C ILE A 112 -7.86 -11.09 -0.19
N GLU A 113 -8.51 -12.18 0.24
CA GLU A 113 -7.91 -13.52 0.32
C GLU A 113 -7.46 -14.07 -1.04
N ILE A 114 -8.24 -13.80 -2.08
CA ILE A 114 -7.97 -14.29 -3.45
C ILE A 114 -7.45 -13.21 -4.39
N LEU A 115 -7.36 -11.95 -3.94
CA LEU A 115 -6.93 -10.81 -4.76
C LEU A 115 -5.55 -11.08 -5.40
N GLU A 116 -4.65 -11.74 -4.68
CA GLU A 116 -3.35 -12.13 -5.23
C GLU A 116 -3.46 -13.08 -6.44
N LYS A 117 -4.34 -14.08 -6.34
CA LYS A 117 -4.62 -15.02 -7.44
C LYS A 117 -5.25 -14.30 -8.63
N ILE A 118 -6.15 -13.35 -8.36
CA ILE A 118 -6.78 -12.49 -9.37
C ILE A 118 -5.71 -11.66 -10.09
N LEU A 119 -4.81 -11.02 -9.35
CA LEU A 119 -3.70 -10.24 -9.94
C LEU A 119 -2.84 -11.08 -10.88
N VAL A 120 -2.53 -12.32 -10.49
CA VAL A 120 -1.73 -13.23 -11.33
C VAL A 120 -2.50 -13.69 -12.57
N LYS A 121 -3.75 -14.14 -12.41
CA LYS A 121 -4.53 -14.78 -13.48
C LYS A 121 -5.17 -13.80 -14.46
N GLU A 122 -5.63 -12.64 -13.98
CA GLU A 122 -6.45 -11.71 -14.77
C GLU A 122 -5.69 -10.45 -15.18
N TYR A 123 -4.58 -10.13 -14.50
CA TYR A 123 -3.83 -8.89 -14.71
C TYR A 123 -2.34 -9.11 -15.02
N ASP A 124 -1.93 -10.36 -15.29
CA ASP A 124 -0.55 -10.73 -15.67
C ASP A 124 0.52 -10.25 -14.68
N VAL A 125 0.16 -10.11 -13.39
CA VAL A 125 1.13 -9.77 -12.35
C VAL A 125 1.95 -11.02 -12.03
N PRO A 126 3.30 -11.01 -12.13
CA PRO A 126 4.12 -12.15 -11.77
C PRO A 126 3.88 -12.57 -10.32
N SER A 127 3.77 -13.88 -10.09
CA SER A 127 3.52 -14.45 -8.75
C SER A 127 4.57 -14.00 -7.72
N THR A 128 5.82 -13.83 -8.14
CA THR A 128 6.95 -13.38 -7.31
C THR A 128 6.76 -11.99 -6.70
N ILE A 129 5.86 -11.16 -7.24
CA ILE A 129 5.58 -9.81 -6.73
C ILE A 129 4.10 -9.54 -6.48
N ALA A 130 3.20 -10.48 -6.77
CA ALA A 130 1.76 -10.30 -6.68
C ALA A 130 1.32 -9.91 -5.26
N THR A 131 1.88 -10.54 -4.23
CA THR A 131 1.65 -10.18 -2.82
C THR A 131 2.01 -8.72 -2.55
N LYS A 132 3.14 -8.24 -3.09
CA LYS A 132 3.60 -6.86 -2.91
C LYS A 132 2.66 -5.88 -3.60
N VAL A 133 2.23 -6.17 -4.83
CA VAL A 133 1.28 -5.33 -5.58
C VAL A 133 -0.07 -5.26 -4.87
N LYS A 134 -0.58 -6.40 -4.38
CA LYS A 134 -1.78 -6.47 -3.52
C LYS A 134 -1.65 -5.53 -2.32
N ASN A 135 -0.57 -5.68 -1.55
CA ASN A 135 -0.36 -4.91 -0.33
C ASN A 135 -0.21 -3.40 -0.61
N ASN A 136 0.48 -3.02 -1.69
CA ASN A 136 0.57 -1.62 -2.10
C ASN A 136 -0.81 -1.06 -2.45
N PHE A 137 -1.59 -1.78 -3.25
CA PHE A 137 -2.93 -1.35 -3.64
C PHE A 137 -3.84 -1.13 -2.41
N LEU A 138 -3.86 -2.09 -1.48
CA LEU A 138 -4.65 -1.98 -0.25
C LEU A 138 -4.18 -0.84 0.66
N ALA A 139 -2.86 -0.64 0.77
CA ALA A 139 -2.29 0.48 1.53
C ALA A 139 -2.66 1.83 0.90
N ASP A 140 -2.65 1.92 -0.43
CA ASP A 140 -3.01 3.14 -1.15
C ASP A 140 -4.51 3.47 -1.01
N LEU A 141 -5.39 2.46 -1.05
CA LEU A 141 -6.82 2.64 -0.74
C LEU A 141 -7.03 3.19 0.66
N LYS A 142 -6.34 2.61 1.66
CA LYS A 142 -6.39 3.06 3.06
C LYS A 142 -5.88 4.49 3.21
N PHE A 143 -4.73 4.81 2.65
CA PHE A 143 -4.12 6.14 2.70
C PHE A 143 -5.04 7.22 2.10
N LEU A 144 -5.72 6.90 1.00
CA LEU A 144 -6.63 7.83 0.32
C LEU A 144 -8.04 7.85 0.91
N ASN A 145 -8.31 7.08 1.97
CA ASN A 145 -9.65 6.89 2.52
C ASN A 145 -10.69 6.57 1.44
N LEU A 146 -10.30 5.77 0.44
CA LEU A 146 -11.18 5.24 -0.58
C LEU A 146 -11.96 4.09 0.05
N HIS A 147 -13.15 4.41 0.53
CA HIS A 147 -14.03 3.46 1.19
C HIS A 147 -14.62 2.52 0.15
N THR A 148 -14.12 1.30 0.18
CA THR A 148 -14.78 0.13 -0.40
C THR A 148 -15.00 -0.83 0.76
N SER A 149 -16.18 -1.47 0.80
CA SER A 149 -16.43 -2.47 1.84
C SER A 149 -15.41 -3.61 1.70
N LEU A 150 -14.64 -3.88 2.76
CA LEU A 150 -13.77 -5.05 2.82
C LEU A 150 -14.64 -6.20 3.31
N GLY A 151 -14.60 -7.36 2.65
CA GLY A 151 -15.23 -8.53 3.25
C GLY A 151 -15.05 -9.81 2.46
N PRO A 152 -15.29 -10.96 3.13
CA PRO A 152 -15.32 -12.26 2.49
C PRO A 152 -16.45 -12.34 1.46
N GLN A 153 -16.25 -13.16 0.44
CA GLN A 153 -17.23 -13.38 -0.62
C GLN A 153 -18.47 -14.12 -0.08
N ASN A 154 -19.67 -13.69 -0.48
CA ASN A 154 -20.80 -14.60 -0.66
C ASN A 154 -20.64 -15.21 -2.05
N ILE A 155 -20.08 -16.41 -2.13
CA ILE A 155 -20.02 -17.18 -3.37
C ILE A 155 -21.25 -18.09 -3.40
N PRO A 156 -22.14 -18.03 -4.40
CA PRO A 156 -22.98 -19.17 -4.72
C PRO A 156 -22.05 -20.28 -5.22
N SER A 157 -21.80 -21.29 -4.37
CA SER A 157 -21.06 -22.49 -4.73
C SER A 157 -21.71 -23.20 -5.93
N PRO A 158 -20.94 -23.58 -6.96
CA PRO A 158 -21.18 -24.81 -7.69
C PRO A 158 -20.32 -25.91 -7.06
N THR A 159 -20.97 -26.81 -6.32
CA THR A 159 -20.43 -28.10 -5.81
C THR A 159 -20.61 -29.18 -6.90
N PRO A 160 -19.94 -30.36 -6.89
CA PRO A 160 -18.58 -30.76 -6.45
C PRO A 160 -17.78 -31.50 -7.57
N GLU A 161 -16.44 -31.58 -7.47
CA GLU A 161 -15.73 -32.88 -7.61
C GLU A 161 -14.23 -32.87 -7.21
N LYS A 162 -13.97 -33.57 -6.09
CA LYS A 162 -12.86 -34.48 -5.72
C LYS A 162 -11.36 -34.15 -5.97
N ASN A 163 -10.65 -34.15 -4.83
CA ASN A 163 -9.41 -34.89 -4.51
C ASN A 163 -8.05 -34.43 -5.08
N GLN A 164 -7.21 -33.77 -4.25
CA GLN A 164 -6.20 -34.42 -3.38
C GLN A 164 -5.26 -33.40 -2.69
N LYS A 165 -5.31 -33.40 -1.35
CA LYS A 165 -4.18 -33.39 -0.39
C LYS A 165 -2.83 -32.76 -0.79
N ASN A 166 -2.42 -31.67 -0.12
CA ASN A 166 -1.50 -31.70 1.04
C ASN A 166 -0.83 -30.34 1.38
N HIS A 167 -0.61 -30.17 2.70
CA HIS A 167 0.25 -29.21 3.42
C HIS A 167 -0.23 -27.74 3.53
N GLU A 168 -1.21 -27.50 4.41
CA GLU A 168 -1.24 -26.26 5.20
C GLU A 168 0.01 -26.22 6.09
N PRO A 169 0.82 -25.14 6.07
CA PRO A 169 1.62 -24.82 7.23
C PRO A 169 0.68 -24.42 8.37
N PRO A 170 0.94 -24.81 9.64
CA PRO A 170 0.13 -24.36 10.76
C PRO A 170 0.13 -22.83 10.78
N ASN A 171 -1.07 -22.26 10.86
CA ASN A 171 -1.31 -20.82 10.97
C ASN A 171 -0.73 -20.32 12.29
N THR A 172 0.56 -20.00 12.34
CA THR A 172 1.27 -19.49 13.51
C THR A 172 1.07 -17.98 13.69
N THR A 173 -0.15 -17.52 13.49
CA THR A 173 -0.52 -16.13 13.74
C THR A 173 -1.09 -16.06 15.15
N TYR A 174 -0.43 -15.32 16.04
CA TYR A 174 -0.88 -15.14 17.41
C TYR A 174 -1.69 -13.85 17.51
N SER A 175 -2.86 -13.88 18.13
CA SER A 175 -3.64 -12.67 18.46
C SER A 175 -3.66 -12.47 19.97
N VAL A 176 -3.47 -11.23 20.40
CA VAL A 176 -3.52 -10.79 21.79
C VAL A 176 -4.72 -9.87 21.96
N HIS A 177 -5.64 -10.26 22.84
CA HIS A 177 -6.78 -9.44 23.25
C HIS A 177 -6.68 -9.15 24.74
N ILE A 178 -6.59 -7.87 25.10
CA ILE A 178 -6.48 -7.41 26.49
C ILE A 178 -7.67 -6.48 26.78
N THR A 179 -8.48 -6.87 27.76
CA THR A 179 -9.64 -6.10 28.24
C THR A 179 -9.51 -5.76 29.72
N GLY A 180 -9.87 -4.53 30.09
CA GLY A 180 -9.88 -4.05 31.47
C GLY A 180 -10.71 -2.78 31.63
N PRO A 181 -10.75 -2.17 32.83
CA PRO A 181 -11.66 -1.08 33.18
C PRO A 181 -11.63 0.13 32.23
N ASN A 182 -10.49 0.37 31.57
CA ASN A 182 -10.31 1.45 30.59
C ASN A 182 -9.41 1.03 29.40
N LEU A 183 -9.29 -0.28 29.13
CA LEU A 183 -8.42 -0.79 28.07
C LEU A 183 -9.16 -1.87 27.28
N ASN A 184 -9.27 -1.69 25.97
CA ASN A 184 -9.66 -2.74 25.04
C ASN A 184 -8.66 -2.72 23.89
N LEU A 185 -7.73 -3.66 23.89
CA LEU A 185 -6.66 -3.78 22.91
C LEU A 185 -6.76 -5.14 22.22
N GLU A 186 -7.00 -5.13 20.93
CA GLU A 186 -6.93 -6.31 20.07
C GLU A 186 -5.79 -6.14 19.06
N MET A 187 -4.84 -7.07 19.08
CA MET A 187 -3.62 -7.01 18.27
C MET A 187 -3.30 -8.38 17.68
N GLU A 188 -2.85 -8.39 16.42
CA GLU A 188 -2.33 -9.56 15.73
C GLU A 188 -0.79 -9.46 15.67
N ILE A 189 -0.08 -10.47 16.19
CA ILE A 189 1.37 -10.55 16.19
C ILE A 189 1.84 -11.05 14.83
N LYS A 190 2.44 -10.14 14.05
CA LYS A 190 2.94 -10.40 12.69
C LYS A 190 4.46 -10.44 12.64
N THR A 191 5.12 -9.81 13.60
CA THR A 191 6.57 -9.68 13.69
C THR A 191 7.04 -9.80 15.15
N PRO A 192 8.31 -10.20 15.40
CA PRO A 192 8.87 -10.22 16.75
C PRO A 192 8.86 -8.85 17.47
N ASP A 193 8.82 -7.75 16.73
CA ASP A 193 8.74 -6.41 17.33
C ASP A 193 7.35 -6.10 17.93
N ASP A 194 6.29 -6.76 17.45
CA ASP A 194 4.94 -6.62 18.02
C ASP A 194 4.90 -7.14 19.47
N LEU A 195 5.75 -8.12 19.80
CA LEU A 195 5.88 -8.65 21.16
C LEU A 195 6.38 -7.59 22.15
N LYS A 196 7.21 -6.64 21.72
CA LYS A 196 7.69 -5.55 22.58
C LYS A 196 6.55 -4.60 22.96
N ILE A 197 5.56 -4.45 22.08
CA ILE A 197 4.37 -3.63 22.36
C ILE A 197 3.50 -4.36 23.39
N VAL A 198 3.33 -5.67 23.23
CA VAL A 198 2.61 -6.51 24.20
C VAL A 198 3.29 -6.45 25.58
N GLU A 199 4.61 -6.58 25.65
CA GLU A 199 5.39 -6.46 26.90
C GLU A 199 5.19 -5.08 27.56
N MET A 200 5.29 -4.00 26.80
CA MET A 200 5.07 -2.64 27.31
C MET A 200 3.65 -2.45 27.88
N VAL A 201 2.63 -3.02 27.23
CA VAL A 201 1.24 -2.95 27.71
C VAL A 201 1.09 -3.75 29.00
N LEU A 202 1.68 -4.94 29.09
CA LEU A 202 1.67 -5.76 30.30
C LEU A 202 2.43 -5.10 31.45
N GLU A 203 3.55 -4.42 31.20
CA GLU A 203 4.26 -3.64 32.22
C GLU A 203 3.43 -2.47 32.74
N LYS A 204 2.74 -1.73 31.86
CA LYS A 204 1.82 -0.66 32.29
C LYS A 204 0.68 -1.19 33.16
N ILE A 205 0.16 -2.39 32.86
CA ILE A 205 -0.87 -3.04 33.67
C ILE A 205 -0.30 -3.45 35.04
N ARG A 206 0.93 -3.97 35.09
CA ARG A 206 1.62 -4.33 36.35
C ARG A 206 1.89 -3.11 37.25
N LEU A 207 2.18 -1.95 36.66
CA LEU A 207 2.51 -0.72 37.38
C LEU A 207 1.29 0.07 37.89
N ASN A 208 0.08 -0.19 37.35
CA ASN A 208 -1.17 0.45 37.79
C ASN A 208 -2.24 -0.58 38.23
N PRO A 209 -2.02 -1.34 39.31
CA PRO A 209 -3.04 -2.23 39.84
C PRO A 209 -3.85 -1.51 40.92
N SER A 210 -4.67 -0.50 40.60
CA SER A 210 -5.75 -0.01 41.47
C SER A 210 -6.59 1.12 40.87
N SER A 211 -7.84 0.81 40.56
CA SER A 211 -8.99 1.54 41.11
C SER A 211 -10.13 0.53 41.23
N THR A 212 -9.92 -0.41 42.15
CA THR A 212 -10.96 -1.24 42.74
C THR A 212 -11.73 -0.37 43.74
N GLN A 213 -13.06 -0.34 43.60
CA GLN A 213 -14.08 0.04 44.59
C GLN A 213 -13.97 1.43 45.24
N ILE A 214 -14.96 2.29 44.99
CA ILE A 214 -16.12 2.51 45.89
C ILE A 214 -17.36 2.75 45.01
#